data_AF-R5G8P7-F1
#
_entry.id   AF-R5G8P7-F1
#
_cell.length_a   1.000
_cell.length_b   1.000
_cell.length_c   1.000
_cell.angle_alpha   90.00
_cell.angle_beta   90.00
_cell.angle_gamma   90.00
#
_symmetry.space_group_name_H-M   'P 1'
#
loop_
_entity.id
_entity.type
_entity.pdbx_description
1 polymer ?
#
loop_
_entity_poly.entity_id
_entity_poly.type
_entity_poly.pdbx_seq_one_letter_code
_entity_poly.pdbx_strand_id
1 'polypeptide(L)'
;MHRYQLIWENGYFLKTLKEISHLLNGENYDWKLDIDSKTRATRSNYIKDAILTKFSTAPKFQNLLEEAYNKDLRNAIAHTQYRLIQGGIVLTSIKDDNHQPFYGITFEKWEEIYSKAWFLLRYIFSGLNDIMELYYVPLAKEKISGGIPILIPNGKKWSETYVYYFERGNRWTFHK
;
A
#
# COMPACT_ATOMS: atom_id res chain seq x y z
N MET A 1 16.09 -7.54 6.57
CA MET A 1 14.73 -7.91 7.03
C MET A 1 13.93 -6.75 7.60
N HIS A 2 14.42 -5.93 8.54
CA HIS A 2 13.63 -4.84 9.13
C HIS A 2 12.98 -3.87 8.11
N ARG A 3 13.68 -3.51 7.02
CA ARG A 3 13.12 -2.67 5.95
C ARG A 3 11.85 -3.24 5.32
N TYR A 4 11.76 -4.55 5.13
CA TYR A 4 10.56 -5.20 4.61
C TYR A 4 9.36 -5.02 5.53
N GLN A 5 9.56 -5.19 6.84
CA GLN A 5 8.52 -4.93 7.82
C GLN A 5 8.06 -3.47 7.71
N LEU A 6 8.99 -2.51 7.65
CA LEU A 6 8.66 -1.08 7.54
C LEU A 6 7.83 -0.76 6.30
N ILE A 7 8.03 -1.44 5.16
CA ILE A 7 7.17 -1.26 3.97
C ILE A 7 5.72 -1.59 4.31
N TRP A 8 5.49 -2.74 4.94
CA TRP A 8 4.15 -3.25 5.25
C TRP A 8 3.55 -2.69 6.56
N GLU A 9 4.31 -1.93 7.34
CA GLU A 9 3.80 -1.07 8.44
C GLU A 9 3.50 0.36 8.00
N ASN A 10 3.95 0.76 6.82
CA ASN A 10 3.81 2.13 6.36
C ASN A 10 2.34 2.42 6.04
N GLY A 11 1.67 3.11 6.97
CA GLY A 11 0.27 3.50 6.82
C GLY A 11 0.00 4.32 5.57
N TYR A 12 0.95 5.18 5.15
CA TYR A 12 0.80 5.95 3.91
C TYR A 12 0.82 5.05 2.68
N PHE A 13 1.73 4.07 2.61
CA PHE A 13 1.77 3.10 1.53
C PHE A 13 0.50 2.24 1.46
N LEU A 14 0.04 1.72 2.61
CA LEU A 14 -1.20 0.94 2.68
C LEU A 14 -2.43 1.77 2.30
N LYS A 15 -2.45 3.06 2.67
CA LYS A 15 -3.48 4.01 2.26
C LYS A 15 -3.51 4.15 0.75
N THR A 16 -2.36 4.43 0.16
CA THR A 16 -2.21 4.58 -1.28
C THR A 16 -2.69 3.32 -2.02
N LEU A 17 -2.29 2.13 -1.59
CA LEU A 17 -2.76 0.89 -2.20
C LEU A 17 -4.28 0.72 -2.12
N LYS A 18 -4.89 1.04 -0.97
CA LYS A 18 -6.35 0.97 -0.83
C LYS A 18 -7.06 1.96 -1.76
N GLU A 19 -6.60 3.20 -1.83
CA GLU A 19 -7.22 4.21 -2.71
C GLU A 19 -7.06 3.86 -4.20
N ILE A 20 -5.92 3.27 -4.59
CA ILE A 20 -5.74 2.71 -5.94
C ILE A 20 -6.76 1.59 -6.18
N SER A 21 -6.99 0.73 -5.19
CA SER A 21 -7.99 -0.34 -5.32
C SER A 21 -9.42 0.22 -5.43
N HIS A 22 -9.75 1.31 -4.74
CA HIS A 22 -11.04 1.99 -4.90
C HIS A 22 -11.19 2.53 -6.31
N LEU A 23 -10.17 3.24 -6.81
CA LEU A 23 -10.13 3.76 -8.18
C LEU A 23 -10.35 2.65 -9.22
N LEU A 24 -9.63 1.53 -9.07
CA LEU A 24 -9.72 0.38 -9.96
C LEU A 24 -11.14 -0.23 -9.99
N ASN A 25 -11.88 -0.15 -8.89
CA ASN A 25 -13.23 -0.67 -8.76
C ASN A 25 -14.33 0.39 -9.00
N GLY A 26 -13.98 1.60 -9.40
CA GLY A 26 -14.93 2.70 -9.59
C GLY A 26 -15.57 3.21 -8.28
N GLU A 27 -14.94 2.93 -7.14
CA GLU A 27 -15.36 3.40 -5.82
C GLU A 27 -14.83 4.82 -5.57
N ASN A 28 -15.52 5.59 -4.73
CA ASN A 28 -15.05 6.94 -4.36
C ASN A 28 -13.85 6.88 -3.39
N TYR A 29 -13.05 7.95 -3.39
CA TYR A 29 -11.93 8.13 -2.46
C TYR A 29 -12.39 8.06 -0.99
N ASP A 30 -11.70 7.28 -0.15
CA ASP A 30 -12.05 7.11 1.26
C ASP A 30 -11.43 8.21 2.13
N TRP A 31 -12.12 9.34 2.22
CA TRP A 31 -11.70 10.50 3.01
C TRP A 31 -11.54 10.21 4.51
N LYS A 32 -12.21 9.16 5.03
CA LYS A 32 -12.16 8.77 6.45
C LYS A 32 -11.31 7.52 6.66
N LEU A 33 -10.47 7.16 5.69
CA LEU A 33 -9.65 5.97 5.75
C LEU A 33 -8.72 6.01 6.97
N ASP A 34 -9.10 5.21 7.96
CA ASP A 34 -8.29 4.89 9.13
C ASP A 34 -7.74 3.47 8.99
N ILE A 35 -6.41 3.36 8.98
CA ILE A 35 -5.66 2.10 8.84
C ILE A 35 -5.20 1.58 10.21
N ASP A 36 -5.30 2.43 11.24
CA ASP A 36 -4.89 2.15 12.61
C ASP A 36 -6.09 1.94 13.55
N SER A 37 -7.32 1.91 13.01
CA SER A 37 -8.53 1.75 13.82
C SER A 37 -8.46 0.44 14.63
N LYS A 38 -8.51 0.58 15.96
CA LYS A 38 -8.43 -0.52 16.94
C LYS A 38 -9.52 -1.59 16.79
N THR A 39 -10.51 -1.34 15.93
CA THR A 39 -11.66 -2.19 15.66
C THR A 39 -11.47 -3.17 14.51
N ARG A 40 -10.38 -3.07 13.73
CA ARG A 40 -10.10 -4.02 12.65
C ARG A 40 -9.31 -5.22 13.17
N ALA A 41 -9.62 -6.38 12.59
CA ALA A 41 -8.82 -7.60 12.67
C ALA A 41 -7.33 -7.29 12.46
N THR A 42 -6.45 -8.17 12.93
CA THR A 42 -4.98 -8.01 12.86
C THR A 42 -4.52 -7.37 11.54
N ARG A 43 -3.50 -6.49 11.55
CA ARG A 43 -3.01 -5.77 10.36
C ARG A 43 -2.81 -6.69 9.15
N SER A 44 -2.47 -7.95 9.37
CA SER A 44 -2.39 -8.96 8.32
C SER A 44 -3.72 -9.26 7.62
N ASN A 45 -4.82 -9.37 8.36
CA ASN A 45 -6.17 -9.55 7.79
C ASN A 45 -6.60 -8.28 7.05
N TYR A 46 -6.27 -7.09 7.57
CA TYR A 46 -6.54 -5.85 6.85
C TYR A 46 -5.84 -5.80 5.48
N ILE A 47 -4.54 -6.09 5.43
CA ILE A 47 -3.79 -6.10 4.16
C ILE A 47 -4.41 -7.12 3.20
N LYS A 48 -4.70 -8.34 3.67
CA LYS A 48 -5.28 -9.38 2.83
C LYS A 48 -6.67 -9.02 2.32
N ASP A 49 -7.60 -8.75 3.23
CA ASP A 49 -9.03 -8.73 2.93
C ASP A 49 -9.50 -7.35 2.43
N ALA A 50 -8.83 -6.26 2.83
CA ALA A 50 -9.22 -4.91 2.47
C ALA A 50 -8.35 -4.30 1.36
N ILE A 51 -7.20 -4.89 1.04
CA ILE A 51 -6.29 -4.40 0.00
C ILE A 51 -6.10 -5.45 -1.09
N LEU A 52 -5.49 -6.61 -0.79
CA LEU A 52 -5.09 -7.57 -1.83
C LEU A 52 -6.26 -8.10 -2.66
N THR A 53 -7.33 -8.54 -2.01
CA THR A 53 -8.53 -9.09 -2.69
C THR A 53 -9.25 -8.06 -3.56
N LYS A 54 -9.05 -6.76 -3.32
CA LYS A 54 -9.65 -5.66 -4.08
C LYS A 54 -8.99 -5.43 -5.44
N PHE A 55 -7.88 -6.10 -5.73
CA PHE A 55 -7.20 -6.07 -7.03
C PHE A 55 -7.62 -7.20 -7.99
N SER A 56 -8.76 -7.87 -7.74
CA SER A 56 -9.25 -9.00 -8.55
C SER A 56 -9.47 -8.67 -10.03
N THR A 57 -9.76 -7.42 -10.36
CA THR A 57 -9.87 -6.92 -11.76
C THR A 57 -8.51 -6.71 -12.43
N ALA A 58 -7.41 -6.73 -11.66
CA ALA A 58 -6.03 -6.63 -12.13
C ALA A 58 -5.20 -7.84 -11.63
N PRO A 59 -5.51 -9.08 -12.07
CA PRO A 59 -5.00 -10.31 -11.46
C PRO A 59 -3.47 -10.44 -11.47
N LYS A 60 -2.79 -9.94 -12.51
CA LYS A 60 -1.31 -9.93 -12.54
C LYS A 60 -0.72 -9.06 -11.44
N PHE A 61 -1.36 -7.91 -11.16
CA PHE A 61 -0.91 -7.00 -10.11
C PHE A 61 -1.28 -7.53 -8.73
N GLN A 62 -2.46 -8.14 -8.58
CA GLN A 62 -2.84 -8.85 -7.37
C GLN A 62 -1.81 -9.94 -7.02
N ASN A 63 -1.47 -10.79 -7.98
CA ASN A 63 -0.47 -11.85 -7.77
C ASN A 63 0.89 -11.28 -7.35
N LEU A 64 1.33 -10.18 -7.98
CA LEU A 64 2.57 -9.51 -7.59
C LEU A 64 2.52 -9.02 -6.12
N LEU A 65 1.40 -8.45 -5.69
CA LEU A 65 1.22 -8.01 -4.30
C LEU A 65 1.20 -9.21 -3.33
N GLU A 66 0.53 -10.30 -3.69
CA GLU A 66 0.49 -11.54 -2.89
C GLU A 66 1.87 -12.19 -2.76
N GLU A 67 2.65 -12.21 -3.84
CA GLU A 67 4.03 -12.70 -3.83
C GLU A 67 4.98 -11.81 -3.03
N ALA A 68 4.70 -10.50 -2.98
CA ALA A 68 5.48 -9.53 -2.22
C ALA A 68 5.11 -9.46 -0.73
N TYR A 69 3.93 -9.95 -0.35
CA TYR A 69 3.43 -9.89 1.02
C TYR A 69 3.33 -11.28 1.66
N ASN A 70 4.32 -11.60 2.48
CA ASN A 70 4.29 -12.75 3.39
C ASN A 70 3.95 -12.29 4.82
N LYS A 71 2.75 -12.65 5.29
CA LYS A 71 2.22 -12.28 6.63
C LYS A 71 3.07 -12.85 7.77
N ASP A 72 3.50 -14.09 7.64
CA ASP A 72 4.16 -14.83 8.72
C ASP A 72 5.57 -14.33 8.89
N LEU A 73 6.25 -14.04 7.78
CA LEU A 73 7.54 -13.37 7.75
C LEU A 73 7.45 -11.95 8.35
N ARG A 74 6.44 -11.15 7.98
CA ARG A 74 6.25 -9.80 8.57
C ARG A 74 6.05 -9.88 10.09
N ASN A 75 5.21 -10.82 10.55
CA ASN A 75 4.94 -11.01 11.97
C ASN A 75 6.17 -11.51 12.73
N ALA A 76 6.89 -12.48 12.18
CA ALA A 76 8.12 -13.00 12.76
C ALA A 76 9.19 -11.91 12.88
N ILE A 77 9.36 -11.04 11.87
CA ILE A 77 10.29 -9.91 11.94
C ILE A 77 9.85 -8.91 13.01
N ALA A 78 8.56 -8.56 13.07
CA ALA A 78 8.02 -7.60 14.04
C ALA A 78 8.19 -8.04 15.49
N HIS A 79 8.11 -9.35 15.74
CA HIS A 79 8.27 -9.91 17.08
C HIS A 79 9.68 -10.48 17.34
N THR A 80 10.63 -10.30 16.43
CA THR A 80 11.99 -10.87 16.52
C THR A 80 11.97 -12.41 16.72
N GLN A 81 11.02 -13.07 16.07
CA GLN A 81 10.78 -14.52 16.13
C GLN A 81 11.28 -15.22 14.87
N TYR A 82 12.54 -14.98 14.52
CA TYR A 82 13.21 -15.65 13.40
C TYR A 82 14.68 -15.90 13.71
N ARG A 83 15.27 -16.88 13.02
CA ARG A 83 16.70 -17.20 13.09
C ARG A 83 17.27 -17.25 11.67
N LEU A 84 18.50 -16.77 11.54
CA LEU A 84 19.30 -16.96 10.33
C LEU A 84 20.11 -18.23 10.47
N ILE A 85 20.02 -19.12 9.49
CA ILE A 85 20.78 -20.36 9.43
C ILE A 85 21.51 -20.46 8.09
N GLN A 86 22.37 -21.46 7.93
CA GLN A 86 23.02 -21.71 6.65
C GLN A 86 21.95 -22.06 5.61
N GLY A 87 21.81 -21.19 4.61
CA GLY A 87 20.86 -21.35 3.51
C GLY A 87 19.50 -20.67 3.68
N GLY A 88 19.21 -20.01 4.81
CA GLY A 88 17.94 -19.29 4.91
C GLY A 88 17.53 -18.73 6.28
N ILE A 89 16.22 -18.48 6.37
CA ILE A 89 15.52 -17.85 7.48
C ILE A 89 14.51 -18.85 8.03
N VAL A 90 14.59 -19.12 9.32
CA VAL A 90 13.64 -19.98 10.03
C VAL A 90 12.75 -19.10 10.90
N LEU A 91 11.43 -19.22 10.74
CA LEU A 91 10.45 -18.54 11.59
C LEU A 91 10.18 -19.39 12.83
N THR A 92 10.36 -18.80 14.02
CA THR A 92 10.15 -19.49 15.31
C THR A 92 8.80 -19.14 15.94
N SER A 93 7.98 -18.34 15.24
CA SER A 93 6.65 -17.90 15.67
C SER A 93 5.53 -18.87 15.29
N ILE A 94 5.75 -19.72 14.28
CA ILE A 94 4.77 -20.68 13.79
C ILE A 94 4.87 -21.94 14.65
N LYS A 95 3.84 -22.18 15.46
CA LYS A 95 3.62 -23.49 16.10
C LYS A 95 2.71 -24.26 15.16
N ASP A 96 3.19 -25.35 14.57
CA ASP A 96 2.35 -26.25 13.79
C ASP A 96 1.64 -27.24 14.73
N ASP A 97 0.35 -27.49 14.47
CA ASP A 97 -0.42 -28.57 15.09
C ASP A 97 0.05 -29.95 14.56
N ASN A 98 0.81 -29.98 13.46
CA ASN A 98 1.28 -31.19 12.76
C ASN A 98 2.79 -31.52 12.91
N HIS A 99 3.43 -31.13 14.02
CA HIS A 99 4.81 -31.54 14.35
C HIS A 99 5.90 -31.11 13.35
N GLN A 100 5.67 -30.15 12.44
CA GLN A 100 6.76 -29.47 11.75
C GLN A 100 7.16 -28.21 12.52
N PRO A 101 8.29 -28.22 13.26
CA PRO A 101 8.59 -27.18 14.22
C PRO A 101 8.98 -25.82 13.60
N PHE A 102 9.19 -25.74 12.28
CA PHE A 102 9.81 -24.58 11.63
C PHE A 102 9.31 -24.35 10.19
N TYR A 103 8.89 -23.12 9.89
CA TYR A 103 8.75 -22.64 8.51
C TYR A 103 10.06 -21.99 8.07
N GLY A 104 10.70 -22.56 7.04
CA GLY A 104 11.95 -22.07 6.47
C GLY A 104 11.76 -21.36 5.13
N ILE A 105 12.47 -20.25 4.93
CA ILE A 105 12.54 -19.51 3.66
C ILE A 105 14.01 -19.46 3.25
N THR A 106 14.35 -19.82 2.01
CA THR A 106 15.73 -19.67 1.52
C THR A 106 16.11 -18.21 1.34
N PHE A 107 17.41 -17.89 1.29
CA PHE A 107 17.83 -16.50 1.05
C PHE A 107 17.40 -15.97 -0.32
N GLU A 108 17.41 -16.82 -1.34
CA GLU A 108 16.98 -16.49 -2.70
C GLU A 108 15.48 -16.15 -2.70
N LYS A 109 14.67 -16.96 -2.01
CA LYS A 109 13.23 -16.69 -1.92
C LYS A 109 12.95 -15.42 -1.13
N TRP A 110 13.70 -15.18 -0.07
CA TRP A 110 13.62 -13.94 0.69
C TRP A 110 13.97 -12.72 -0.17
N GLU A 111 15.06 -12.79 -0.92
CA GLU A 111 15.50 -11.71 -1.82
C GLU A 111 14.44 -11.41 -2.87
N GLU A 112 13.81 -12.44 -3.44
CA GLU A 112 12.70 -12.28 -4.39
C GLU A 112 11.52 -11.54 -3.74
N ILE A 113 11.06 -11.98 -2.57
CA ILE A 113 9.94 -11.34 -1.83
C ILE A 113 10.27 -9.88 -1.53
N TYR A 114 11.47 -9.62 -0.99
CA TYR A 114 11.88 -8.28 -0.62
C TYR A 114 12.02 -7.37 -1.84
N SER A 115 12.59 -7.87 -2.94
CA SER A 115 12.76 -7.11 -4.17
C SER A 115 11.41 -6.71 -4.75
N LYS A 116 10.44 -7.63 -4.80
CA LYS A 116 9.07 -7.32 -5.26
C LYS A 116 8.42 -6.26 -4.37
N ALA A 117 8.50 -6.40 -3.05
CA ALA A 117 7.94 -5.42 -2.11
C ALA A 117 8.60 -4.03 -2.26
N TRP A 118 9.92 -3.98 -2.43
CA TRP A 118 10.65 -2.75 -2.63
C TRP A 118 10.31 -2.07 -3.95
N PHE A 119 10.24 -2.84 -5.04
CA PHE A 119 9.84 -2.32 -6.35
C PHE A 119 8.41 -1.81 -6.33
N LEU A 120 7.46 -2.52 -5.73
CA LEU A 120 6.08 -2.06 -5.56
C LEU A 120 6.04 -0.68 -4.88
N LEU A 121 6.71 -0.54 -3.72
CA LEU A 121 6.77 0.73 -3.01
C LEU A 121 7.32 1.85 -3.90
N ARG A 122 8.46 1.62 -4.55
CA ARG A 122 9.15 2.63 -5.36
C ARG A 122 8.37 3.02 -6.60
N TYR A 123 7.87 2.04 -7.36
CA TYR A 123 7.16 2.29 -8.61
C TYR A 123 5.81 2.94 -8.40
N ILE A 124 5.07 2.57 -7.34
CA ILE A 124 3.79 3.23 -7.03
C ILE A 124 4.04 4.71 -6.74
N PHE A 125 4.99 5.04 -5.87
CA PHE A 125 5.23 6.44 -5.53
C PHE A 125 5.87 7.23 -6.66
N SER A 126 6.81 6.64 -7.42
CA SER A 126 7.36 7.29 -8.61
C SER A 126 6.27 7.56 -9.64
N GLY A 127 5.45 6.55 -9.97
CA GLY A 127 4.40 6.68 -10.96
C GLY A 127 3.33 7.70 -10.56
N LEU A 128 2.95 7.76 -9.28
CA LEU A 128 2.04 8.80 -8.79
C LEU A 128 2.65 10.20 -8.93
N ASN A 129 3.95 10.33 -8.68
CA ASN A 129 4.65 11.60 -8.81
C ASN A 129 4.77 12.02 -10.28
N ASP A 130 5.08 11.07 -11.17
CA ASP A 130 5.10 11.29 -12.63
C ASP A 130 3.71 11.69 -13.14
N ILE A 131 2.65 11.02 -12.69
CA ILE A 131 1.27 11.37 -13.03
C ILE A 131 0.94 12.80 -12.58
N MET A 132 1.35 13.18 -11.38
CA MET A 132 1.16 14.53 -10.87
C MET A 132 1.90 15.57 -11.72
N GLU A 133 3.20 15.39 -11.95
CA GLU A 133 4.07 16.36 -12.59
C GLU A 133 3.83 16.48 -14.10
N LEU A 134 3.62 15.35 -14.79
CA LEU A 134 3.49 15.32 -16.25
C LEU A 134 2.07 15.59 -16.74
N TYR A 135 1.05 15.36 -15.90
CA TYR A 135 -0.35 15.50 -16.31
C TYR A 135 -1.11 16.54 -15.50
N TYR A 136 -1.24 16.35 -14.18
CA TYR A 136 -2.15 17.20 -13.40
C TYR A 136 -1.65 18.63 -13.21
N VAL A 137 -0.34 18.83 -13.02
CA VAL A 137 0.24 20.18 -12.90
C VAL A 137 0.07 20.98 -14.20
N PRO A 138 0.45 20.46 -15.39
CA PRO A 138 0.18 21.14 -16.66
C PRO A 138 -1.31 21.42 -16.88
N LEU A 139 -2.17 20.41 -16.64
CA LEU A 139 -3.61 20.55 -16.83
C LEU A 139 -4.23 21.64 -15.95
N ALA A 140 -3.74 21.81 -14.72
CA ALA A 140 -4.20 22.87 -13.83
C ALA A 140 -3.85 24.27 -14.36
N LYS A 141 -2.71 24.42 -15.05
CA LYS A 141 -2.27 25.70 -15.65
C LYS A 141 -3.08 26.09 -16.89
N GLU A 142 -3.51 25.11 -17.66
CA GLU A 142 -4.30 25.33 -18.89
C GLU A 142 -5.79 25.62 -18.60
N LYS A 143 -6.32 25.09 -17.50
CA LYS A 143 -7.74 25.30 -17.13
C LYS A 143 -8.00 26.74 -16.68
N ILE A 144 -9.12 27.30 -17.13
CA ILE A 144 -9.60 28.65 -16.73
C ILE A 144 -9.76 28.76 -15.20
N SER A 145 -10.22 27.69 -14.53
CA SER A 145 -10.33 27.67 -13.06
C SER A 145 -8.96 27.74 -12.36
N GLY A 146 -7.91 27.25 -13.00
CA GLY A 146 -6.58 27.06 -12.42
C GLY A 146 -6.46 25.83 -11.52
N GLY A 147 -7.49 24.99 -11.44
CA GLY A 147 -7.58 23.88 -10.49
C GLY A 147 -8.15 22.59 -11.09
N ILE A 148 -7.91 21.48 -10.40
CA ILE A 148 -8.41 20.15 -10.77
C ILE A 148 -9.68 19.85 -9.95
N PRO A 149 -10.80 19.50 -10.60
CA PRO A 149 -12.01 19.13 -9.89
C PRO A 149 -11.83 17.77 -9.21
N ILE A 150 -12.31 17.65 -7.97
CA ILE A 150 -12.34 16.42 -7.18
C ILE A 150 -13.67 16.27 -6.46
N LEU A 151 -14.04 15.03 -6.12
CA LEU A 151 -15.25 14.73 -5.36
C LEU A 151 -14.93 14.63 -3.85
N ILE A 152 -15.66 15.40 -3.05
CA ILE A 152 -15.60 15.37 -1.58
C ILE A 152 -16.94 14.97 -0.97
N PRO A 153 -16.93 14.32 0.21
CA PRO A 153 -18.16 13.99 0.93
C PRO A 153 -18.76 15.24 1.55
N ASN A 154 -20.07 15.43 1.34
CA ASN A 154 -20.89 16.46 1.97
C ASN A 154 -22.09 15.79 2.65
N GLY A 155 -21.89 15.38 3.90
CA GLY A 155 -22.85 14.55 4.64
C GLY A 155 -23.02 13.18 3.99
N LYS A 156 -24.23 12.90 3.47
CA LYS A 156 -24.55 11.66 2.73
C LYS A 156 -24.39 11.79 1.20
N LYS A 157 -24.10 13.00 0.71
CA LYS A 157 -23.95 13.29 -0.73
C LYS A 157 -22.48 13.54 -1.08
N TRP A 158 -22.18 13.55 -2.37
CA TRP A 158 -20.89 13.95 -2.92
C TRP A 158 -21.04 15.30 -3.61
N SER A 159 -20.05 16.15 -3.46
CA SER A 159 -19.99 17.45 -4.11
C SER A 159 -18.62 17.65 -4.76
N GLU A 160 -18.62 18.28 -5.93
CA GLU A 160 -17.37 18.68 -6.59
C GLU A 160 -16.77 19.90 -5.88
N THR A 161 -15.44 19.90 -5.76
CA THR A 161 -14.63 21.04 -5.36
C THR A 161 -13.35 21.06 -6.20
N TYR A 162 -12.54 22.11 -6.07
CA TYR A 162 -11.29 22.23 -6.81
C TYR A 162 -10.09 22.18 -5.86
N VAL A 163 -9.02 21.54 -6.33
CA VAL A 163 -7.69 21.65 -5.73
C VAL A 163 -6.75 22.39 -6.67
N TYR A 164 -5.89 23.21 -6.09
CA TYR A 164 -4.94 24.07 -6.78
C TYR A 164 -3.53 23.62 -6.46
N TYR A 165 -2.66 23.67 -7.45
CA TYR A 165 -1.26 23.29 -7.26
C TYR A 165 -0.46 24.45 -6.68
N PHE A 166 0.13 24.24 -5.51
CA PHE A 166 0.99 25.21 -4.83
C PHE A 166 2.46 24.88 -5.12
N GLU A 167 3.02 25.54 -6.14
CA GLU A 167 4.36 25.25 -6.67
C GLU A 167 5.46 25.29 -5.60
N ARG A 168 5.47 26.30 -4.73
CA ARG A 168 6.51 26.45 -3.69
C ARG A 168 6.55 25.30 -2.68
N GLY A 169 5.42 24.62 -2.47
CA GLY A 169 5.31 23.51 -1.52
C GLY A 169 5.19 22.13 -2.18
N ASN A 170 5.27 22.06 -3.51
CA ASN A 170 5.01 20.86 -4.31
C ASN A 170 3.80 20.05 -3.80
N ARG A 171 2.65 20.72 -3.62
CA ARG A 171 1.46 20.12 -3.01
C ARG A 171 0.17 20.71 -3.55
N TRP A 172 -0.93 20.00 -3.33
CA TRP A 172 -2.28 20.44 -3.68
C TRP A 172 -2.99 21.06 -2.48
N THR A 173 -3.70 22.17 -2.69
CA THR A 173 -4.44 22.90 -1.66
C THR A 173 -5.86 23.21 -2.10
N PHE A 174 -6.79 23.34 -1.14
CA PHE A 174 -8.17 23.79 -1.40
C PHE A 174 -8.28 25.32 -1.60
N HIS A 175 -7.19 26.03 -1.34
CA HIS A 175 -7.08 27.47 -1.53
C HIS A 175 -6.19 27.73 -2.74
N LYS A 176 -6.53 28.76 -3.51
CA LYS A 176 -5.75 29.22 -4.65
C LYS A 176 -4.55 30.05 -4.21
#